data_AF-A0A658ICS8-F1
#
_entry.id   AF-A0A658ICS8-F1
#
_cell.length_a   1.000
_cell.length_b   1.000
_cell.length_c   1.000
_cell.angle_alpha   90.00
_cell.angle_beta   90.00
_cell.angle_gamma   90.00
#
_symmetry.space_group_name_H-M   'P 1'
#
loop_
_entity.id
_entity.type
_entity.pdbx_description
1 polymer ?
#
loop_
_entity_poly.entity_id
_entity_poly.type
_entity_poly.pdbx_seq_one_letter_code
_entity_poly.pdbx_strand_id
1 'polypeptide(L)'
;VNGTPSPTPEQAASCLALLTDWESDEVLQAAAHADPATGIATTLAHIDVVMRLKTLCTHTGTSVETMLNTGDLTTTSTYQEWQSVGESLVAAQSNH
;
A
#
# COMPACT_ATOMS: atom_id res chain seq x y z
N VAL A 1 -2.95 -0.63 -36.39
CA VAL A 1 -2.21 -0.57 -35.11
C VAL A 1 -3.17 -0.96 -34.01
N ASN A 2 -3.16 -2.21 -33.59
CA ASN A 2 -4.07 -2.69 -32.53
C ASN A 2 -3.37 -2.42 -31.20
N GLY A 3 -3.38 -1.17 -30.75
CA GLY A 3 -2.88 -0.81 -29.43
C GLY A 3 -3.93 -1.21 -28.40
N THR A 4 -3.68 -2.27 -27.64
CA THR A 4 -4.43 -2.49 -26.40
C THR A 4 -4.31 -1.24 -25.54
N PRO A 5 -5.42 -0.73 -24.96
CA PRO A 5 -5.35 0.42 -24.07
C PRO A 5 -4.39 0.12 -22.92
N SER A 6 -3.66 1.14 -22.45
CA SER A 6 -2.84 1.01 -21.25
C SER A 6 -3.72 0.49 -20.09
N PRO A 7 -3.22 -0.46 -19.28
CA PRO A 7 -4.01 -1.01 -18.18
C PRO A 7 -4.37 0.10 -17.20
N THR A 8 -5.56 0.01 -16.61
CA THR A 8 -5.93 0.88 -15.48
C THR A 8 -5.12 0.48 -14.24
N PRO A 9 -4.99 1.35 -13.23
CA PRO A 9 -4.33 1.02 -11.96
C PRO A 9 -4.89 -0.26 -11.32
N GLU A 10 -6.20 -0.46 -11.35
CA GLU A 10 -6.87 -1.64 -10.78
C GLU A 10 -6.52 -2.91 -11.55
N GLN A 11 -6.44 -2.84 -12.88
CA GLN A 11 -6.03 -3.96 -13.73
C GLN A 11 -4.56 -4.32 -13.49
N ALA A 12 -3.68 -3.31 -13.41
CA ALA A 12 -2.27 -3.51 -13.15
C ALA A 12 -2.03 -4.09 -11.74
N ALA A 13 -2.73 -3.57 -10.73
CA ALA A 13 -2.69 -4.06 -9.35
C ALA A 13 -3.20 -5.50 -9.26
N SER A 14 -4.30 -5.85 -9.94
CA SER A 14 -4.81 -7.22 -9.99
C SER A 14 -3.79 -8.19 -10.61
N CYS A 15 -3.12 -7.80 -11.69
CA CYS A 15 -2.05 -8.61 -12.29
C CYS A 15 -0.86 -8.79 -11.36
N LEU A 16 -0.43 -7.72 -10.67
CA LEU A 16 0.69 -7.79 -9.73
C LEU A 16 0.34 -8.57 -8.46
N ALA A 17 -0.90 -8.48 -7.98
CA ALA A 17 -1.45 -9.29 -6.89
C ALA A 17 -1.34 -10.79 -7.19
N LEU A 18 -1.71 -11.23 -8.40
CA LEU A 18 -1.54 -12.62 -8.82
C LEU A 18 -0.07 -13.09 -8.82
N LEU A 19 0.86 -12.22 -9.22
CA LEU A 19 2.30 -12.55 -9.25
C LEU A 19 2.92 -12.58 -7.86
N THR A 20 2.43 -11.72 -6.97
CA THR A 20 2.98 -11.55 -5.63
C THR A 20 2.27 -12.41 -4.60
N ASP A 21 1.11 -13.00 -4.90
CA ASP A 21 0.23 -13.68 -3.94
C ASP A 21 -0.12 -12.74 -2.78
N TRP A 22 -0.77 -11.62 -3.11
CA TRP A 22 -1.21 -10.59 -2.17
C TRP A 22 -2.54 -9.98 -2.63
N GLU A 23 -3.24 -9.28 -1.74
CA GLU A 23 -4.55 -8.71 -2.03
C GLU A 23 -4.46 -7.55 -3.03
N SER A 24 -5.36 -7.51 -4.01
CA SER A 24 -5.32 -6.49 -5.08
C SER A 24 -5.49 -5.07 -4.57
N ASP A 25 -6.28 -4.88 -3.51
CA ASP A 25 -6.54 -3.56 -2.93
C ASP A 25 -5.30 -3.05 -2.19
N GLU A 26 -4.60 -3.93 -1.48
CA GLU A 26 -3.32 -3.63 -0.82
C GLU A 26 -2.23 -3.30 -1.85
N VAL A 27 -2.17 -4.06 -2.94
CA VAL A 27 -1.24 -3.81 -4.06
C VAL A 27 -1.56 -2.48 -4.74
N LEU A 28 -2.84 -2.14 -4.92
CA LEU A 28 -3.25 -0.86 -5.51
C LEU A 28 -2.79 0.32 -4.66
N GLN A 29 -3.02 0.26 -3.35
CA GLN A 29 -2.56 1.29 -2.41
C GLN A 29 -1.02 1.39 -2.38
N ALA A 30 -0.32 0.25 -2.37
CA ALA A 30 1.13 0.22 -2.36
C ALA A 30 1.73 0.75 -3.68
N ALA A 31 1.11 0.44 -4.83
CA ALA A 31 1.53 0.94 -6.14
C ALA A 31 1.27 2.45 -6.27
N ALA A 32 0.16 2.95 -5.73
CA ALA A 32 -0.13 4.38 -5.68
C ALA A 32 0.88 5.14 -4.79
N HIS A 33 1.32 4.54 -3.69
CA HIS A 33 2.40 5.11 -2.88
C HIS A 33 3.75 5.09 -3.61
N ALA A 34 4.05 4.00 -4.33
CA ALA A 34 5.31 3.84 -5.05
C ALA A 34 5.43 4.76 -6.29
N ASP A 35 4.32 5.00 -6.98
CA ASP A 35 4.22 5.95 -8.09
C ASP A 35 2.93 6.80 -7.99
N PRO A 36 2.99 7.94 -7.30
CA PRO A 36 1.84 8.83 -7.14
C PRO A 36 1.36 9.47 -8.45
N ALA A 37 2.18 9.47 -9.50
CA ALA A 37 1.83 10.12 -10.77
C ALA A 37 0.90 9.24 -11.62
N THR A 38 1.11 7.92 -11.59
CA THR A 38 0.35 6.99 -12.43
C THR A 38 -0.51 6.00 -11.65
N GLY A 39 -0.19 5.76 -10.37
CA GLY A 39 -0.80 4.70 -9.59
C GLY A 39 -0.36 3.28 -9.98
N ILE A 40 0.63 3.15 -10.88
CA ILE A 40 1.06 1.89 -11.47
C ILE A 40 2.54 1.66 -11.21
N ALA A 41 2.88 0.51 -10.64
CA ALA A 41 4.26 0.10 -10.44
C ALA A 41 4.92 -0.31 -11.78
N THR A 42 5.46 0.66 -12.50
CA THR A 42 6.07 0.48 -13.84
C THR A 42 7.56 0.16 -13.83
N THR A 43 8.25 0.33 -12.70
CA THR A 43 9.70 0.11 -12.57
C THR A 43 10.03 -0.89 -11.47
N LEU A 44 11.22 -1.50 -11.53
CA LEU A 44 11.70 -2.37 -10.45
C LEU A 44 11.80 -1.63 -9.10
N ALA A 45 12.08 -0.32 -9.10
CA ALA A 45 12.08 0.47 -7.89
C ALA A 45 10.67 0.61 -7.29
N HIS A 46 9.63 0.77 -8.12
CA HIS A 46 8.26 0.79 -7.62
C HIS A 46 7.87 -0.59 -7.05
N ILE A 47 8.26 -1.67 -7.73
CA ILE A 47 8.01 -3.04 -7.26
C ILE A 47 8.75 -3.33 -5.94
N ASP A 48 9.98 -2.84 -5.76
CA ASP A 48 10.71 -2.96 -4.49
C ASP A 48 9.93 -2.32 -3.33
N VAL A 49 9.38 -1.12 -3.53
CA VAL A 49 8.54 -0.44 -2.54
C VAL A 49 7.29 -1.28 -2.21
N VAL A 50 6.59 -1.79 -3.23
CA VAL A 50 5.42 -2.67 -3.03
C VAL A 50 5.78 -3.92 -2.22
N MET A 51 6.90 -4.58 -2.54
CA MET A 51 7.35 -5.78 -1.83
C MET A 51 7.78 -5.50 -0.38
N ARG A 52 8.37 -4.33 -0.11
CA ARG A 52 8.70 -3.89 1.25
C ARG A 52 7.44 -3.62 2.07
N LEU A 53 6.44 -2.97 1.48
CA LEU A 53 5.13 -2.75 2.12
C LEU A 53 4.42 -4.08 2.38
N LYS A 54 4.42 -5.01 1.42
CA LYS A 54 3.90 -6.37 1.63
C LYS A 54 4.55 -7.04 2.83
N THR A 55 5.88 -7.01 2.88
CA THR A 55 6.65 -7.65 3.94
C THR A 55 6.31 -7.04 5.29
N LEU A 56 6.27 -5.71 5.39
CA LEU A 56 5.90 -5.01 6.63
C LEU A 56 4.49 -5.39 7.08
N CYS A 57 3.49 -5.26 6.19
CA CYS A 57 2.09 -5.57 6.49
C CYS A 57 1.90 -7.02 6.93
N THR A 58 2.59 -7.96 6.29
CA THR A 58 2.58 -9.38 6.69
C THR A 58 3.19 -9.60 8.07
N HIS A 59 4.28 -8.90 8.39
CA HIS A 59 4.94 -9.01 9.69
C HIS A 59 4.15 -8.37 10.83
N THR A 60 3.43 -7.28 10.57
CA THR A 60 2.69 -6.52 11.59
C THR A 60 1.21 -6.90 11.67
N GLY A 61 0.67 -7.63 10.70
CA GLY A 61 -0.76 -7.95 10.62
C GLY A 61 -1.62 -6.71 10.32
N THR A 62 -1.07 -5.71 9.63
CA THR A 62 -1.74 -4.44 9.34
C THR A 62 -2.00 -4.28 7.85
N SER A 63 -2.95 -3.42 7.46
CA SER A 63 -3.11 -2.98 6.07
C SER A 63 -2.04 -1.97 5.65
N VAL A 64 -1.86 -1.81 4.33
CA VAL A 64 -1.03 -0.76 3.71
C VAL A 64 -1.51 0.61 4.16
N GLU A 65 -2.81 0.87 4.14
CA GLU A 65 -3.37 2.13 4.66
C GLU A 65 -2.91 2.43 6.09
N THR A 66 -3.00 1.46 7.00
CA THR A 66 -2.56 1.64 8.39
C THR A 66 -1.07 1.92 8.47
N MET A 67 -0.26 1.21 7.66
CA MET A 67 1.19 1.38 7.62
C MET A 67 1.60 2.75 7.08
N LEU A 68 0.96 3.21 6.00
CA LEU A 68 1.21 4.52 5.40
C LEU A 68 0.79 5.65 6.35
N ASN A 69 -0.41 5.56 6.94
CA ASN A 69 -0.88 6.53 7.93
C ASN A 69 0.07 6.61 9.14
N THR A 70 0.63 5.48 9.56
CA THR A 70 1.65 5.44 10.64
C THR A 70 2.95 6.11 10.21
N GLY A 71 3.40 5.88 8.96
CA GLY A 71 4.59 6.50 8.40
C GLY A 71 4.47 8.01 8.17
N ASP A 72 3.25 8.51 7.95
CA ASP A 72 2.96 9.94 7.75
C ASP A 72 2.94 10.75 9.06
N LEU A 73 2.91 10.08 10.22
CA LEU A 73 3.00 10.76 11.52
C LEU A 73 4.39 11.35 11.74
N THR A 74 4.41 12.62 12.14
CA THR A 74 5.64 13.36 12.43
C THR A 74 5.52 14.07 13.79
N THR A 75 6.63 14.68 14.26
CA THR A 75 6.60 15.46 15.50
C THR A 75 5.75 16.73 15.41
N THR A 76 5.30 17.10 14.21
CA THR A 76 4.38 18.24 13.99
C THR A 76 2.93 17.82 13.86
N SER A 77 2.63 16.52 13.80
CA SER A 77 1.27 16.00 13.78
C SER A 77 0.53 16.34 15.07
N THR A 78 -0.77 16.58 14.94
CA THR A 78 -1.67 16.90 16.05
C THR A 78 -1.91 15.69 16.94
N TYR A 79 -2.33 15.94 18.18
CA TYR A 79 -2.74 14.87 19.10
C TYR A 79 -3.85 13.98 18.51
N GLN A 80 -4.81 14.56 17.79
CA GLN A 80 -5.92 13.82 17.20
C GLN A 80 -5.46 12.86 16.09
N GLU A 81 -4.49 13.27 15.27
CA GLU A 81 -3.87 12.38 14.27
C GLU A 81 -3.14 11.22 14.94
N TRP A 82 -2.32 11.51 15.96
CA TRP A 82 -1.64 10.48 16.76
C TRP A 82 -2.63 9.50 17.40
N GLN A 83 -3.73 10.00 17.96
CA GLN A 83 -4.76 9.17 18.58
C GLN A 83 -5.42 8.25 17.55
N SER A 84 -5.92 8.82 16.44
CA SER A 84 -6.67 8.07 15.42
C SER A 84 -5.85 6.95 14.77
N VAL A 85 -4.60 7.27 14.39
CA VAL A 85 -3.71 6.28 13.77
C VAL A 85 -3.24 5.25 14.81
N GLY A 86 -2.99 5.67 16.05
CA GLY A 86 -2.64 4.76 17.15
C GLY A 86 -3.75 3.76 17.46
N GLU A 87 -5.01 4.22 17.50
CA GLU A 87 -6.18 3.35 17.68
C GLU A 87 -6.29 2.33 16.55
N SER A 88 -6.11 2.76 15.30
CA SER A 88 -6.10 1.87 14.12
C SER A 88 -5.01 0.81 14.21
N LEU A 89 -3.79 1.20 14.61
CA LEU A 89 -2.67 0.27 14.75
C LEU A 89 -2.90 -0.77 15.86
N VAL A 90 -3.43 -0.36 17.02
CA VAL A 90 -3.76 -1.27 18.11
C VAL A 90 -4.91 -2.20 17.73
N ALA A 91 -5.92 -1.70 17.02
CA ALA A 91 -7.04 -2.50 16.53
C ALA A 91 -6.59 -3.60 15.56
N ALA A 92 -5.64 -3.29 14.67
CA ALA A 92 -5.07 -4.27 13.75
C ALA A 92 -4.39 -5.45 14.48
N GLN A 93 -3.68 -5.19 15.59
CA GLN A 93 -3.08 -6.25 16.40
C GLN A 93 -4.08 -7.06 17.23
N SER A 94 -5.28 -6.52 17.47
CA SER A 94 -6.31 -7.15 18.30
C SER A 94 -7.19 -8.14 17.53
N ASN A 95 -7.09 -8.17 16.20
CA ASN A 95 -7.86 -9.05 15.32
C ASN A 95 -7.11 -10.35 14.92
N HIS A 96 -5.98 -10.65 15.57
CA HIS A 96 -5.23 -11.92 15.48
C HIS A 96 -5.39 -12.74 16.76
#